data_AF-A0A951A8R6-F1
#
_entry.id   AF-A0A951A8R6-F1
#
_cell.length_a   1.000
_cell.length_b   1.000
_cell.length_c   1.000
_cell.angle_alpha   90.00
_cell.angle_beta   90.00
_cell.angle_gamma   90.00
#
_symmetry.space_group_name_H-M   'P 1'
#
loop_
_entity.id
_entity.type
_entity.pdbx_description
1 polymer ?
#
loop_
_entity_poly.entity_id
_entity_poly.type
_entity_poly.pdbx_seq_one_letter_code
_entity_poly.pdbx_strand_id
1 'polypeptide(L)'
;MRAGSCRRADRSRRNRLPTTASICAPPQPPEPLKPRFTIFRGECRPIDLGVGPVIGLGNTLSTFPNFIAYFAGGALLLGLFMFLYANTMPQRDFVLIRAGNSAAAIALCGGLLGFVLPLASVIAHSASLLDLIVWGVIALVVQIGGFLGARLMLPHLPRAIEEGNLADATFLAGLSVALGILDAACMAG
;
A
#
# COMPACT_ATOMS: atom_id res chain seq x y z
N MET A 1 96.02 -30.06 -19.94
CA MET A 1 97.05 -29.15 -19.37
C MET A 1 96.38 -28.07 -18.53
N ARG A 2 97.01 -27.71 -17.41
CA ARG A 2 96.80 -26.56 -16.47
C ARG A 2 96.46 -25.24 -17.19
N ALA A 3 95.97 -24.16 -16.60
CA ALA A 3 95.38 -23.74 -15.32
C ALA A 3 95.00 -22.26 -15.55
N GLY A 4 94.08 -21.68 -14.76
CA GLY A 4 93.81 -20.24 -14.86
C GLY A 4 92.75 -19.73 -13.89
N SER A 5 93.06 -19.73 -12.59
CA SER A 5 92.30 -19.01 -11.58
C SER A 5 92.52 -17.49 -11.67
N CYS A 6 91.50 -16.66 -11.41
CA CYS A 6 91.69 -15.43 -10.65
C CYS A 6 90.38 -14.85 -10.07
N ARG A 7 90.30 -14.87 -8.72
CA ARG A 7 89.60 -13.96 -7.78
C ARG A 7 88.07 -13.87 -7.84
N ARG A 8 87.34 -14.37 -6.84
CA ARG A 8 87.08 -13.70 -5.53
C ARG A 8 86.77 -12.21 -5.67
N ALA A 9 85.49 -11.90 -5.90
CA ALA A 9 84.87 -10.69 -5.39
C ALA A 9 83.48 -11.06 -4.83
N ASP A 10 83.43 -10.98 -3.51
CA ASP A 10 82.27 -10.65 -2.69
C ASP A 10 81.06 -11.61 -2.60
N ARG A 11 81.19 -12.48 -1.58
CA ARG A 11 80.16 -13.26 -0.92
C ARG A 11 79.45 -12.37 0.10
N SER A 12 78.42 -11.58 -0.26
CA SER A 12 77.57 -10.96 0.78
C SER A 12 76.22 -10.32 0.39
N ARG A 13 75.78 -10.30 -0.88
CA ARG A 13 74.48 -9.65 -1.24
C ARG A 13 73.56 -10.50 -2.11
N ARG A 14 73.53 -11.80 -1.86
CA ARG A 14 72.34 -12.63 -2.12
C ARG A 14 71.39 -12.41 -0.94
N ASN A 15 70.12 -12.11 -1.20
CA ASN A 15 69.06 -11.79 -0.23
C ASN A 15 69.01 -10.37 0.34
N ARG A 16 68.68 -9.41 -0.51
CA ARG A 16 67.68 -8.35 -0.20
C ARG A 16 67.60 -7.36 -1.35
N LEU A 17 66.47 -7.35 -2.05
CA LEU A 17 65.65 -6.17 -2.37
C LEU A 17 64.54 -6.59 -3.35
N PRO A 18 63.39 -5.91 -3.28
CA PRO A 18 62.07 -6.51 -3.26
C PRO A 18 61.46 -6.55 -4.64
N THR A 19 60.64 -7.57 -4.85
CA THR A 19 59.78 -7.80 -6.01
C THR A 19 58.98 -6.55 -6.40
N THR A 20 59.49 -5.77 -7.34
CA THR A 20 58.71 -4.81 -8.13
C THR A 20 57.85 -5.60 -9.11
N ALA A 21 56.71 -6.11 -8.66
CA ALA A 21 55.70 -6.75 -9.50
C ALA A 21 54.29 -6.54 -8.92
N SER A 22 53.91 -5.29 -8.67
CA SER A 22 52.54 -4.95 -8.27
C SER A 22 52.09 -3.64 -8.94
N ILE A 23 52.15 -3.60 -10.26
CA ILE A 23 51.59 -2.49 -11.07
C ILE A 23 50.57 -2.98 -12.12
N CYS A 24 50.42 -4.30 -12.33
CA CYS A 24 49.38 -4.85 -13.20
C CYS A 24 48.36 -5.67 -12.39
N ALA A 25 47.55 -5.01 -11.56
CA ALA A 25 46.28 -5.58 -11.13
C ALA A 25 45.20 -5.17 -12.14
N PRO A 26 44.45 -6.12 -12.75
CA PRO A 26 43.35 -5.77 -13.63
C PRO A 26 42.27 -5.00 -12.85
N PRO A 27 41.56 -4.04 -13.49
CA PRO A 27 40.48 -3.30 -12.86
C PRO A 27 39.45 -4.29 -12.31
N GLN A 28 39.15 -4.18 -11.02
CA GLN A 28 38.16 -5.03 -10.37
C GLN A 28 36.81 -4.86 -11.09
N PRO A 29 36.09 -5.94 -11.42
CA PRO A 29 34.76 -5.83 -12.00
C PRO A 29 33.85 -5.00 -11.08
N PRO A 30 32.91 -4.21 -11.62
CA PRO A 30 32.03 -3.38 -10.80
C PRO A 30 31.36 -4.26 -9.75
N GLU A 31 31.48 -3.84 -8.49
CA GLU A 31 30.82 -4.50 -7.37
C GLU A 31 29.32 -4.62 -7.69
N PRO A 32 28.69 -5.79 -7.55
CA PRO A 32 27.27 -5.94 -7.82
C PRO A 32 26.52 -4.96 -6.92
N LEU A 33 25.81 -4.02 -7.55
CA LEU A 33 24.99 -3.03 -6.88
C LEU A 33 23.95 -3.79 -6.04
N LYS A 34 24.18 -3.91 -4.72
CA LYS A 34 23.18 -4.45 -3.81
C LYS A 34 21.93 -3.60 -3.97
N PRO A 35 20.76 -4.18 -4.32
CA PRO A 35 19.54 -3.43 -4.30
C PRO A 35 19.31 -2.97 -2.86
N ARG A 36 19.51 -1.69 -2.60
CA ARG A 36 19.09 -1.06 -1.34
C ARG A 36 17.58 -0.81 -1.43
N PHE A 37 16.83 -1.90 -1.55
CA PHE A 37 15.39 -1.90 -1.31
C PHE A 37 15.16 -2.09 0.19
N THR A 38 15.45 -1.05 0.95
CA THR A 38 15.13 -0.97 2.38
C THR A 38 13.81 -0.21 2.55
N ILE A 39 12.73 -0.63 1.88
CA ILE A 39 11.42 0.07 1.94
C ILE A 39 10.41 -0.64 2.82
N PHE A 40 10.54 -1.95 3.07
CA PHE A 40 9.68 -2.64 4.05
C PHE A 40 10.48 -3.69 4.82
N ARG A 41 11.27 -3.24 5.80
CA ARG A 41 11.55 -4.11 6.94
C ARG A 41 10.30 -4.03 7.82
N GLY A 42 9.23 -4.71 7.38
CA GLY A 42 8.08 -4.94 8.22
C GLY A 42 8.59 -5.70 9.43
N GLU A 43 8.58 -5.04 10.59
CA GLU A 43 8.51 -5.77 11.84
C GLU A 43 7.32 -6.71 11.66
N CYS A 44 7.54 -8.02 11.62
CA CYS A 44 6.45 -8.98 11.82
C CYS A 44 5.96 -8.77 13.25
N ARG A 45 5.19 -7.71 13.48
CA ARG A 45 4.32 -7.69 14.64
C ARG A 45 3.35 -8.83 14.39
N PRO A 46 3.32 -9.84 15.27
CA PRO A 46 2.24 -10.79 15.22
C PRO A 46 0.96 -9.96 15.19
N ILE A 47 0.10 -10.23 14.21
CA ILE A 47 -1.30 -9.88 14.35
C ILE A 47 -1.73 -10.72 15.54
N ASP A 48 -1.69 -10.13 16.74
CA ASP A 48 -2.46 -10.58 17.88
C ASP A 48 -3.91 -10.45 17.44
N LEU A 49 -4.35 -11.44 16.67
CA LEU A 49 -5.74 -11.78 16.52
C LEU A 49 -6.14 -12.01 17.97
N GLY A 50 -6.81 -11.03 18.58
CA GLY A 50 -7.22 -11.03 19.98
C GLY A 50 -8.23 -12.14 20.25
N VAL A 51 -7.83 -13.39 20.02
CA VAL A 51 -8.47 -14.61 20.43
C VAL A 51 -8.07 -14.79 21.89
N GLY A 52 -8.57 -13.89 22.73
CA GLY A 52 -8.65 -14.13 24.16
C GLY A 52 -9.42 -15.43 24.42
N PRO A 53 -9.39 -15.94 25.67
CA PRO A 53 -10.10 -17.16 26.03
C PRO A 53 -11.54 -17.07 25.55
N VAL A 54 -12.01 -18.06 24.79
CA VAL A 54 -13.36 -18.10 24.23
C VAL A 54 -14.34 -17.97 25.41
N ILE A 55 -14.97 -16.80 25.49
CA ILE A 55 -15.74 -16.39 26.64
C ILE A 55 -17.08 -17.12 26.61
N GLY A 56 -17.53 -17.66 27.75
CA GLY A 56 -18.82 -18.34 27.86
C GLY A 56 -19.98 -17.48 27.31
N LEU A 57 -21.03 -18.16 26.81
CA LEU A 57 -22.17 -17.56 26.10
C LEU A 57 -22.75 -16.28 26.74
N GLY A 58 -22.66 -16.16 28.08
CA GLY A 58 -23.11 -14.99 28.83
C GLY A 58 -22.35 -13.68 28.56
N ASN A 59 -21.06 -13.73 28.21
CA ASN A 59 -20.28 -12.51 27.90
C ASN A 59 -20.37 -12.11 26.43
N THR A 60 -20.69 -13.04 25.52
CA THR A 60 -20.92 -12.69 24.11
C THR A 60 -22.25 -11.93 23.95
N LEU A 61 -23.24 -12.25 24.77
CA LEU A 61 -24.52 -11.54 24.77
C LEU A 61 -24.41 -10.10 25.31
N SER A 62 -23.43 -9.80 26.17
CA SER A 62 -23.20 -8.44 26.67
C SER A 62 -22.44 -7.56 25.68
N THR A 63 -21.64 -8.13 24.77
CA THR A 63 -20.96 -7.39 23.70
C THR A 63 -21.80 -7.25 22.42
N PHE A 64 -22.85 -8.06 22.28
CA PHE A 64 -23.76 -8.03 21.13
C PHE A 64 -24.41 -6.65 20.84
N PRO A 65 -24.90 -5.88 21.84
CA PRO A 65 -25.42 -4.54 21.58
C PRO A 65 -24.37 -3.58 21.00
N ASN A 66 -23.10 -3.69 21.44
CA ASN A 66 -22.01 -2.90 20.88
C ASN A 66 -21.74 -3.29 19.42
N PHE A 67 -21.73 -4.59 19.10
CA PHE A 67 -21.61 -5.02 17.70
C PHE A 67 -22.70 -4.39 16.82
N ILE A 68 -23.97 -4.44 17.24
CA ILE A 68 -25.07 -3.81 16.49
C ILE A 68 -24.84 -2.31 16.33
N ALA A 69 -24.44 -1.61 17.40
CA ALA A 69 -24.25 -0.17 17.35
C ALA A 69 -23.15 0.23 16.35
N TYR A 70 -22.00 -0.45 16.38
CA TYR A 70 -20.89 -0.18 15.47
C TYR A 70 -21.21 -0.61 14.03
N PHE A 71 -21.85 -1.77 13.85
CA PHE A 71 -22.30 -2.22 12.54
C PHE A 71 -23.32 -1.27 11.93
N ALA A 72 -24.31 -0.81 12.71
CA ALA A 72 -25.30 0.16 12.27
C ALA A 72 -24.64 1.50 11.95
N GLY A 73 -23.70 1.99 12.76
CA GLY A 73 -22.93 3.20 12.49
C GLY A 73 -22.14 3.10 11.18
N GLY A 74 -21.41 2.00 10.99
CA GLY A 74 -20.68 1.73 9.75
C GLY A 74 -21.62 1.60 8.54
N ALA A 75 -22.75 0.92 8.66
CA ALA A 75 -23.75 0.79 7.61
C ALA A 75 -24.40 2.13 7.25
N LEU A 76 -24.67 3.00 8.24
CA LEU A 76 -25.16 4.36 8.02
C LEU A 76 -24.15 5.21 7.25
N LEU A 77 -22.87 5.16 7.64
CA LEU A 77 -21.79 5.86 6.94
C LEU A 77 -21.60 5.33 5.51
N LEU A 78 -21.66 4.02 5.31
CA LEU A 78 -21.60 3.41 3.99
C LEU A 78 -22.79 3.82 3.11
N GLY A 79 -23.99 3.85 3.69
CA GLY A 79 -25.20 4.36 3.03
C GLY A 79 -25.07 5.84 2.67
N LEU A 80 -24.49 6.66 3.56
CA LEU A 80 -24.22 8.07 3.31
C LEU A 80 -23.19 8.25 2.20
N PHE A 81 -22.10 7.48 2.21
CA PHE A 81 -21.12 7.46 1.13
C PHE A 81 -21.80 7.12 -0.20
N MET A 82 -22.63 6.07 -0.22
CA MET A 82 -23.37 5.68 -1.42
C MET A 82 -24.31 6.77 -1.92
N PHE A 83 -25.01 7.45 -1.02
CA PHE A 83 -25.86 8.58 -1.34
C PHE A 83 -25.06 9.75 -1.92
N LEU A 84 -23.95 10.13 -1.29
CA LEU A 84 -23.11 11.23 -1.75
C LEU A 84 -22.43 10.89 -3.09
N TYR A 85 -21.91 9.68 -3.23
CA TYR A 85 -21.34 9.17 -4.48
C TYR A 85 -22.35 9.29 -5.63
N ALA A 86 -23.57 8.79 -5.42
CA ALA A 86 -24.64 8.85 -6.42
C ALA A 86 -25.10 10.29 -6.75
N ASN A 87 -24.98 11.25 -5.82
CA ASN A 87 -25.25 12.67 -6.11
C ASN A 87 -24.08 13.35 -6.83
N THR A 88 -22.84 13.02 -6.46
CA THR A 88 -21.66 13.56 -7.15
C THR A 88 -21.48 12.98 -8.54
N MET A 89 -21.92 11.75 -8.80
CA MET A 89 -21.92 11.12 -10.13
C MET A 89 -23.26 11.33 -10.82
N PRO A 90 -23.39 12.27 -11.79
CA PRO A 90 -24.66 12.52 -12.48
C PRO A 90 -25.06 11.38 -13.42
N GLN A 91 -24.22 10.35 -13.50
CA GLN A 91 -24.34 9.17 -14.33
C GLN A 91 -25.10 8.15 -13.48
N ARG A 92 -26.21 7.64 -13.99
CA ARG A 92 -27.07 6.73 -13.22
C ARG A 92 -26.42 5.35 -13.16
N ASP A 93 -25.35 5.18 -12.39
CA ASP A 93 -24.56 3.95 -12.34
C ASP A 93 -25.44 2.72 -12.09
N PHE A 94 -26.43 2.82 -11.20
CA PHE A 94 -27.40 1.75 -10.96
C PHE A 94 -28.27 1.42 -12.18
N VAL A 95 -28.59 2.40 -13.03
CA VAL A 95 -29.32 2.17 -14.29
C VAL A 95 -28.38 1.57 -15.33
N LEU A 96 -27.12 2.02 -15.40
CA LEU A 96 -26.11 1.47 -16.31
C LEU A 96 -25.72 0.04 -15.96
N ILE A 97 -25.58 -0.28 -14.67
CA ILE A 97 -25.33 -1.64 -14.18
C ILE A 97 -26.50 -2.54 -14.55
N ARG A 98 -27.75 -2.07 -14.39
CA ARG A 98 -28.95 -2.80 -14.85
C ARG A 98 -29.01 -2.93 -16.37
N ALA A 99 -28.39 -2.02 -17.12
CA ALA A 99 -28.22 -2.09 -18.56
C ALA A 99 -27.03 -2.97 -19.01
N GLY A 100 -26.30 -3.60 -18.08
CA GLY A 100 -25.19 -4.50 -18.39
C GLY A 100 -23.83 -3.82 -18.58
N ASN A 101 -23.67 -2.56 -18.16
CA ASN A 101 -22.40 -1.86 -18.24
C ASN A 101 -21.46 -2.30 -17.10
N SER A 102 -20.49 -3.16 -17.44
CA SER A 102 -19.47 -3.64 -16.50
C SER A 102 -18.51 -2.55 -16.02
N ALA A 103 -18.28 -1.48 -16.81
CA ALA A 103 -17.41 -0.38 -16.41
C ALA A 103 -18.00 0.39 -15.22
N ALA A 104 -19.31 0.67 -15.25
CA ALA A 104 -20.00 1.30 -14.13
C ALA A 104 -19.94 0.44 -12.86
N ALA A 105 -20.07 -0.90 -13.00
CA ALA A 105 -19.93 -1.81 -11.87
C ALA A 105 -18.52 -1.78 -11.26
N ILE A 106 -17.47 -1.82 -12.08
CA ILE A 106 -16.08 -1.79 -11.61
C ILE A 106 -15.76 -0.47 -10.89
N ALA A 107 -16.14 0.66 -11.48
CA ALA A 107 -15.93 1.98 -10.88
C ALA A 107 -16.64 2.11 -9.52
N LEU A 108 -17.90 1.66 -9.44
CA LEU A 108 -18.68 1.67 -8.20
C LEU A 108 -18.05 0.76 -7.13
N CYS A 109 -17.66 -0.46 -7.50
CA CYS A 109 -17.00 -1.41 -6.59
C CYS A 109 -15.67 -0.86 -6.06
N GLY A 110 -14.86 -0.23 -6.91
CA GLY A 110 -13.62 0.42 -6.48
C GLY A 110 -13.87 1.62 -5.56
N GLY A 111 -14.94 2.39 -5.80
CA GLY A 111 -15.45 3.41 -4.89
C GLY A 111 -15.76 2.85 -3.50
N LEU A 112 -16.60 1.82 -3.46
CA LEU A 112 -17.01 1.11 -2.24
C LEU A 112 -15.83 0.53 -1.48
N LEU A 113 -14.95 -0.21 -2.15
CA LEU A 113 -13.77 -0.80 -1.53
C LEU A 113 -12.82 0.29 -1.00
N GLY A 114 -12.66 1.39 -1.74
CA GLY A 114 -11.89 2.54 -1.29
C GLY A 114 -12.42 3.13 0.03
N PHE A 115 -13.73 3.25 0.20
CA PHE A 115 -14.30 3.77 1.45
C PHE A 115 -14.33 2.76 2.61
N VAL A 116 -14.57 1.48 2.31
CA VAL A 116 -14.71 0.45 3.36
C VAL A 116 -13.38 0.20 4.08
N LEU A 117 -12.24 0.34 3.40
CA LEU A 117 -10.92 0.15 4.01
C LEU A 117 -10.62 1.13 5.17
N PRO A 118 -10.70 2.45 5.00
CA PRO A 118 -10.52 3.38 6.11
C PRO A 118 -11.63 3.24 7.14
N LEU A 119 -12.89 3.00 6.73
CA LEU A 119 -13.98 2.76 7.68
C LEU A 119 -13.71 1.55 8.59
N ALA A 120 -13.16 0.46 8.04
CA ALA A 120 -12.75 -0.70 8.82
C ALA A 120 -11.62 -0.35 9.80
N SER A 121 -10.65 0.47 9.38
CA SER A 121 -9.60 0.98 10.27
C SER A 121 -10.19 1.80 11.43
N VAL A 122 -11.14 2.68 11.14
CA VAL A 122 -11.85 3.47 12.17
C VAL A 122 -12.59 2.57 13.15
N ILE A 123 -13.35 1.58 12.67
CA ILE A 123 -14.06 0.63 13.54
C ILE A 123 -13.08 -0.11 14.45
N ALA A 124 -11.91 -0.49 13.94
CA ALA A 124 -10.91 -1.22 14.71
C ALA A 124 -10.23 -0.37 15.81
N HIS A 125 -10.10 0.94 15.61
CA HIS A 125 -9.37 1.83 16.53
C HIS A 125 -10.28 2.76 17.37
N SER A 126 -11.58 2.80 17.07
CA SER A 126 -12.51 3.74 17.71
C SER A 126 -12.86 3.36 19.15
N ALA A 127 -12.63 4.31 20.07
CA ALA A 127 -12.91 4.12 21.51
C ALA A 127 -14.40 4.30 21.86
N SER A 128 -15.17 4.94 20.99
CA SER A 128 -16.61 5.18 21.17
C SER A 128 -17.34 5.26 19.84
N LEU A 129 -18.68 5.15 19.87
CA LEU A 129 -19.51 5.30 18.66
C LEU A 129 -19.38 6.70 18.05
N LEU A 130 -19.21 7.75 18.86
CA LEU A 130 -19.01 9.11 18.35
C LEU A 130 -17.69 9.23 17.60
N ASP A 131 -16.64 8.60 18.12
CA ASP A 131 -15.32 8.54 17.49
C ASP A 131 -15.39 7.86 16.11
N LEU A 132 -16.14 6.76 16.01
CA LEU A 132 -16.45 6.11 14.74
C LEU A 132 -17.12 7.05 13.74
N ILE A 133 -18.11 7.82 14.18
CA ILE A 133 -18.85 8.73 13.29
C ILE A 133 -17.94 9.88 12.82
N VAL A 134 -17.17 10.48 13.71
CA VAL A 134 -16.29 11.61 13.37
C VAL A 134 -15.22 11.18 12.37
N TRP A 135 -14.47 10.12 12.66
CA TRP A 135 -13.44 9.62 11.75
C TRP A 135 -14.02 9.03 10.48
N GLY A 136 -15.17 8.36 10.56
CA GLY A 136 -15.88 7.86 9.39
C GLY A 136 -16.33 8.97 8.45
N VAL A 137 -16.76 10.13 8.97
CA VAL A 137 -17.08 11.31 8.16
C VAL A 137 -15.82 11.92 7.55
N ILE A 138 -14.70 11.96 8.28
CA ILE A 138 -13.42 12.43 7.74
C ILE A 138 -12.99 11.54 6.56
N ALA A 139 -13.01 10.22 6.74
CA ALA A 139 -12.71 9.26 5.68
C ALA A 139 -13.63 9.45 4.47
N LEU A 140 -14.92 9.69 4.72
CA LEU A 140 -15.91 9.94 3.68
C LEU A 140 -15.58 11.21 2.88
N VAL A 141 -15.17 12.28 3.55
CA VAL A 141 -14.77 13.53 2.91
C VAL A 141 -13.51 13.34 2.07
N VAL A 142 -12.50 12.63 2.59
CA VAL A 142 -11.27 12.31 1.86
C VAL A 142 -11.58 11.47 0.62
N GLN A 143 -12.41 10.44 0.75
CA GLN A 143 -12.78 9.57 -0.36
C GLN A 143 -13.52 10.32 -1.47
N ILE A 144 -14.53 11.13 -1.10
CA ILE A 144 -15.28 11.95 -2.06
C ILE A 144 -14.37 13.03 -2.67
N GLY A 145 -13.50 13.65 -1.87
CA GLY A 145 -12.52 14.63 -2.33
C GLY A 145 -11.54 14.04 -3.35
N GLY A 146 -11.04 12.83 -3.10
CA GLY A 146 -10.17 12.10 -4.02
C GLY A 146 -10.86 11.77 -5.34
N PHE A 147 -12.12 11.38 -5.29
CA PHE A 147 -12.94 11.14 -6.47
C PHE A 147 -13.19 12.43 -7.28
N LEU A 148 -13.51 13.54 -6.61
CA LEU A 148 -13.62 14.86 -7.26
C LEU A 148 -12.27 15.29 -7.87
N GLY A 149 -11.16 15.05 -7.17
CA GLY A 149 -9.82 15.30 -7.67
C GLY A 149 -9.53 14.51 -8.95
N ALA A 150 -9.86 13.21 -8.97
CA ALA A 150 -9.73 12.37 -10.16
C ALA A 150 -10.54 12.91 -11.35
N ARG A 151 -11.75 13.41 -11.10
CA ARG A 151 -12.59 14.05 -12.12
C ARG A 151 -12.05 15.38 -12.61
N LEU A 152 -11.46 16.18 -11.73
CA LEU A 152 -10.83 17.45 -12.12
C LEU A 152 -9.60 17.19 -12.99
N MET A 153 -8.83 16.14 -12.70
CA MET A 153 -7.68 15.76 -13.51
C MET A 153 -8.08 15.11 -14.84
N LEU A 154 -9.08 14.21 -14.82
CA LEU A 154 -9.61 13.51 -16.00
C LEU A 154 -11.13 13.77 -16.13
N PRO A 155 -11.54 14.90 -16.73
CA PRO A 155 -12.95 15.28 -16.83
C PRO A 155 -13.78 14.38 -17.76
N HIS A 156 -13.15 13.53 -18.57
CA HIS A 156 -13.82 12.58 -19.45
C HIS A 156 -14.24 11.28 -18.75
N LEU A 157 -13.80 11.02 -17.50
CA LEU A 157 -14.11 9.78 -16.77
C LEU A 157 -15.60 9.45 -16.69
N PRO A 158 -16.53 10.40 -16.38
CA PRO A 158 -17.95 10.08 -16.34
C PRO A 158 -18.42 9.52 -17.69
N ARG A 159 -18.16 10.26 -18.77
CA ARG A 159 -18.58 9.86 -20.12
C ARG A 159 -17.96 8.53 -20.56
N ALA A 160 -16.70 8.29 -20.22
CA ALA A 160 -16.03 7.03 -20.54
C ALA A 160 -16.68 5.83 -19.81
N ILE A 161 -17.13 6.03 -18.57
CA ILE A 161 -17.89 5.01 -17.83
C ILE A 161 -19.26 4.79 -18.46
N GLU A 162 -19.93 5.86 -18.91
CA GLU A 162 -21.18 5.80 -19.66
C GLU A 162 -21.06 4.95 -20.95
N GLU A 163 -19.96 5.14 -21.66
CA GLU A 163 -19.61 4.42 -22.90
C GLU A 163 -19.12 2.98 -22.65
N GLY A 164 -18.93 2.58 -21.39
CA GLY A 164 -18.51 1.23 -21.02
C GLY A 164 -17.00 0.99 -21.13
N ASN A 165 -16.18 2.05 -21.07
CA ASN A 165 -14.73 1.91 -21.12
C ASN A 165 -14.18 1.28 -19.83
N LEU A 166 -13.80 0.01 -19.93
CA LEU A 166 -13.24 -0.75 -18.81
C LEU A 166 -11.89 -0.21 -18.32
N ALA A 167 -11.09 0.40 -19.19
CA ALA A 167 -9.77 0.92 -18.82
C ALA A 167 -9.91 2.08 -17.83
N ASP A 168 -10.76 3.05 -18.16
CA ASP A 168 -11.02 4.23 -17.32
C ASP A 168 -11.72 3.85 -16.01
N ALA A 169 -12.66 2.90 -16.07
CA ALA A 169 -13.32 2.37 -14.88
C ALA A 169 -12.33 1.65 -13.94
N THR A 170 -11.43 0.83 -14.49
CA THR A 170 -10.43 0.10 -13.69
C THR A 170 -9.40 1.04 -13.09
N PHE A 171 -8.98 2.07 -13.85
CA PHE A 171 -8.09 3.11 -13.35
C PHE A 171 -8.72 3.88 -12.19
N LEU A 172 -9.97 4.32 -12.35
CA LEU A 172 -10.70 5.04 -11.31
C LEU A 172 -10.93 4.16 -10.07
N ALA A 173 -11.26 2.89 -10.26
CA ALA A 173 -11.40 1.92 -9.19
C ALA A 173 -10.08 1.73 -8.43
N GLY A 174 -8.96 1.55 -9.14
CA GLY A 174 -7.64 1.40 -8.55
C GLY A 174 -7.20 2.64 -7.77
N LEU A 175 -7.43 3.84 -8.32
CA LEU A 175 -7.14 5.10 -7.66
C LEU A 175 -7.95 5.26 -6.36
N SER A 176 -9.24 4.92 -6.41
CA SER A 176 -10.13 4.95 -5.25
C SER A 176 -9.65 4.01 -4.13
N VAL A 177 -9.26 2.78 -4.48
CA VAL A 177 -8.72 1.81 -3.53
C VAL A 177 -7.40 2.28 -2.95
N ALA A 178 -6.49 2.80 -3.78
CA ALA A 178 -5.20 3.31 -3.32
C ALA A 178 -5.34 4.46 -2.31
N LEU A 179 -6.26 5.40 -2.58
CA LEU A 179 -6.61 6.48 -1.66
C LEU A 179 -7.20 5.97 -0.35
N GLY A 180 -8.10 4.98 -0.43
CA GLY A 180 -8.68 4.34 0.75
C GLY A 180 -7.63 3.65 1.64
N ILE A 181 -6.67 2.95 1.03
CA ILE A 181 -5.55 2.34 1.76
C ILE A 181 -4.70 3.41 2.44
N LEU A 182 -4.40 4.51 1.74
CA LEU A 182 -3.61 5.62 2.28
C LEU A 182 -4.32 6.23 3.50
N ASP A 183 -5.61 6.51 3.37
CA ASP A 183 -6.44 7.06 4.45
C ASP A 183 -6.50 6.11 5.65
N ALA A 184 -6.72 4.81 5.40
CA ALA A 184 -6.72 3.78 6.43
C ALA A 184 -5.39 3.70 7.20
N ALA A 185 -4.27 3.83 6.49
CA ALA A 185 -2.94 3.84 7.08
C ALA A 185 -2.68 5.09 7.94
N CYS A 186 -3.21 6.25 7.53
CA CYS A 186 -3.13 7.48 8.33
C CYS A 186 -3.95 7.41 9.62
N MET A 187 -5.02 6.63 9.65
CA MET A 187 -5.87 6.45 10.84
C MET A 187 -5.40 5.34 11.79
N ALA A 188 -4.54 4.43 11.32
CA ALA A 188 -4.02 3.32 12.11
C ALA A 188 -2.78 3.66 12.97
N GLY A 189 -2.31 4.92 12.92
CA GLY A 189 -1.06 5.39 13.53
C GLY A 189 -1.22 6.03 14.90
#